data_AF-A0A800DQY1-F1
#
_entry.id   AF-A0A800DQY1-F1
#
_cell.length_a   1.000
_cell.length_b   1.000
_cell.length_c   1.000
_cell.angle_alpha   90.00
_cell.angle_beta   90.00
_cell.angle_gamma   90.00
#
_symmetry.space_group_name_H-M   'P 1'
#
loop_
_entity.id
_entity.type
_entity.pdbx_description
1 polymer ?
#
loop_
_entity_poly.entity_id
_entity_poly.type
_entity_poly.pdbx_seq_one_letter_code
_entity_poly.pdbx_strand_id
1 'polypeptide(L)'
;MTTQTPFNTTTYIIPVKMEVEGANGLKIANLLAALDTGASYTSIPWDIAFRLGYDPARSSRRQRITTGGGTVYVPLITVYAVRALGMREENIDVLCHDLPEESNLYCSWSEFPAQI
;
A
#
# COMPACT_ATOMS: atom_id res chain seq x y z
N MET A 1 9.85 -6.01 -19.71
CA MET A 1 11.04 -5.23 -19.33
C MET A 1 11.26 -5.42 -17.84
N THR A 2 12.44 -5.86 -17.41
CA THR A 2 12.72 -6.11 -15.99
C THR A 2 12.93 -4.77 -15.29
N THR A 3 12.00 -4.36 -14.44
CA THR A 3 12.13 -3.14 -13.65
C THR A 3 13.14 -3.42 -12.53
N GLN A 4 14.36 -2.90 -12.63
CA GLN A 4 15.30 -2.96 -11.50
C GLN A 4 14.82 -2.02 -10.40
N THR A 5 14.69 -2.55 -9.18
CA THR A 5 14.45 -1.75 -7.99
C THR A 5 15.82 -1.33 -7.42
N PRO A 6 16.10 -0.02 -7.27
CA PRO A 6 17.37 0.42 -6.72
C PRO A 6 17.52 -0.07 -5.28
N PHE A 7 18.61 -0.79 -5.02
CA PHE A 7 18.99 -1.23 -3.68
C PHE A 7 20.12 -0.33 -3.20
N ASN A 8 19.79 0.63 -2.35
CA ASN A 8 20.76 1.56 -1.77
C ASN A 8 20.92 1.28 -0.28
N THR A 9 22.11 0.87 0.14
CA THR A 9 22.42 0.53 1.54
C THR A 9 22.54 1.76 2.44
N THR A 10 22.56 2.97 1.90
CA THR A 10 22.55 4.21 2.70
C THR A 10 21.15 4.67 3.07
N THR A 11 20.11 4.06 2.50
CA THR A 11 18.72 4.28 2.87
C THR A 11 18.19 3.09 3.68
N TYR A 12 17.51 3.35 4.79
CA TYR A 12 16.99 2.29 5.68
C TYR A 12 15.76 1.56 5.15
N ILE A 13 15.27 1.94 3.95
CA ILE A 13 14.07 1.41 3.33
C ILE A 13 14.39 1.04 1.87
N ILE A 14 13.83 -0.07 1.40
CA ILE A 14 13.84 -0.45 -0.02
C ILE A 14 12.49 -0.01 -0.62
N PRO A 15 12.44 1.08 -1.39
CA PRO A 15 11.20 1.56 -1.97
C PRO A 15 10.83 0.75 -3.23
N VAL A 16 9.58 0.32 -3.31
CA VAL A 16 9.02 -0.39 -4.47
C VAL A 16 7.84 0.38 -5.03
N LYS A 17 7.77 0.48 -6.37
CA LYS A 17 6.58 1.01 -7.03
C LYS A 17 5.46 -0.02 -6.92
N MET A 18 4.30 0.43 -6.47
CA MET A 18 3.11 -0.39 -6.29
C MET A 18 1.91 0.29 -6.95
N GLU A 19 1.19 -0.45 -7.79
CA GLU A 19 -0.11 -0.05 -8.32
C GLU A 19 -1.20 -0.77 -7.52
N VAL A 20 -2.22 -0.05 -7.10
CA VAL A 20 -3.39 -0.61 -6.43
C VAL A 20 -4.63 -0.29 -7.26
N GLU A 21 -5.33 -1.33 -7.71
CA GLU A 21 -6.55 -1.20 -8.49
C GLU A 21 -7.77 -0.99 -7.58
N GLY A 22 -8.69 -0.14 -8.02
CA GLY A 22 -9.89 0.21 -7.30
C GLY A 22 -10.95 -0.88 -7.31
N ALA A 23 -11.97 -0.72 -6.46
CA ALA A 23 -12.99 -1.74 -6.20
C ALA A 23 -13.78 -2.19 -7.45
N ASN A 24 -13.80 -1.36 -8.49
CA ASN A 24 -14.45 -1.63 -9.78
C ASN A 24 -13.45 -1.82 -10.94
N GLY A 25 -12.14 -1.87 -10.66
CA GLY A 25 -11.08 -1.99 -11.66
C GLY A 25 -10.85 -0.74 -12.54
N LEU A 26 -11.58 0.36 -12.32
CA LEU A 26 -11.50 1.56 -13.17
C LEU A 26 -10.49 2.61 -12.67
N LYS A 27 -10.14 2.55 -11.39
CA LYS A 27 -9.19 3.48 -10.75
C LYS A 27 -7.90 2.77 -10.41
N ILE A 28 -6.78 3.47 -10.53
CA ILE A 28 -5.45 2.95 -10.14
C ILE A 28 -4.77 4.02 -9.31
N ALA A 29 -4.20 3.62 -8.17
CA ALA A 29 -3.31 4.46 -7.38
C ALA A 29 -1.87 3.97 -7.54
N ASN A 30 -0.97 4.89 -7.89
CA ASN A 30 0.47 4.64 -7.94
C ASN A 30 1.08 5.06 -6.61
N LEU A 31 1.66 4.11 -5.88
CA LEU A 31 2.21 4.29 -4.56
C LEU A 31 3.70 3.94 -4.56
N LEU A 32 4.46 4.63 -3.71
CA LEU A 32 5.78 4.17 -3.31
C LEU A 32 5.64 3.44 -1.98
N ALA A 33 5.80 2.12 -2.01
CA ALA A 33 5.70 1.28 -0.82
C ALA A 33 7.09 0.91 -0.30
N ALA A 34 7.19 0.61 1.00
CA ALA A 34 8.35 -0.08 1.54
C ALA A 34 8.21 -1.58 1.31
N LEU A 35 9.27 -2.23 0.83
CA LEU A 35 9.35 -3.68 0.86
C LEU A 35 9.64 -4.13 2.30
N ASP A 36 8.63 -4.72 2.94
CA ASP A 36 8.70 -5.19 4.32
C ASP A 36 8.51 -6.71 4.37
N THR A 37 9.60 -7.45 4.60
CA THR A 37 9.57 -8.91 4.75
C THR A 37 9.11 -9.37 6.13
N GLY A 38 9.01 -8.45 7.10
CA GLY A 38 8.48 -8.70 8.44
C GLY A 38 6.95 -8.55 8.52
N ALA A 39 6.32 -7.95 7.50
CA ALA A 39 4.87 -7.79 7.44
C ALA A 39 4.18 -9.07 6.92
N SER A 40 3.08 -9.46 7.58
CA SER A 40 2.22 -10.57 7.11
C SER A 40 1.20 -10.15 6.05
N TYR A 41 0.93 -8.86 5.92
CA TYR A 41 -0.03 -8.29 4.98
C TYR A 41 0.56 -7.03 4.35
N THR A 42 0.16 -6.76 3.11
CA THR A 42 0.28 -5.40 2.55
C THR A 42 -0.66 -4.46 3.31
N SER A 43 -0.21 -3.23 3.56
CA SER A 43 -1.06 -2.15 4.07
C SER A 43 -1.13 -1.00 3.08
N ILE A 44 -2.28 -0.33 3.04
CA ILE A 44 -2.46 0.93 2.31
C ILE A 44 -3.10 1.97 3.24
N PRO A 45 -2.82 3.27 3.01
CA PRO A 45 -3.48 4.35 3.73
C PRO A 45 -4.99 4.35 3.55
N TRP A 46 -5.70 4.86 4.55
CA TRP A 46 -7.17 4.96 4.53
C TRP A 46 -7.69 5.81 3.38
N ASP A 47 -7.04 6.96 3.14
CA ASP A 47 -7.46 7.90 2.10
C ASP A 47 -7.32 7.31 0.70
N ILE A 48 -6.25 6.53 0.47
CA ILE A 48 -6.03 5.80 -0.78
C ILE A 48 -7.12 4.76 -1.00
N ALA A 49 -7.42 3.94 0.01
CA ALA A 49 -8.50 2.95 -0.08
C ALA A 49 -9.84 3.62 -0.44
N PHE A 50 -10.17 4.72 0.22
CA PHE A 50 -11.39 5.48 -0.05
C PHE A 50 -11.45 6.04 -1.48
N ARG A 51 -10.36 6.67 -1.96
CA ARG A 51 -10.29 7.22 -3.33
C ARG A 51 -10.44 6.16 -4.41
N LEU A 52 -9.93 4.95 -4.15
CA LEU A 52 -10.05 3.77 -4.98
C LEU A 52 -11.45 3.13 -4.96
N GLY A 53 -12.37 3.66 -4.14
CA GLY A 53 -13.76 3.19 -4.06
C GLY A 53 -13.98 2.06 -3.06
N TYR A 54 -13.00 1.76 -2.20
CA TYR A 54 -13.18 0.87 -1.06
C TYR A 54 -13.77 1.66 0.12
N ASP A 55 -14.51 0.97 0.99
CA ASP A 55 -14.99 1.51 2.26
C ASP A 55 -14.47 0.63 3.41
N PRO A 56 -13.30 0.95 3.99
CA PRO A 56 -12.72 0.15 5.06
C PRO A 56 -13.56 0.20 6.34
N ALA A 57 -14.32 1.27 6.57
CA ALA A 57 -15.20 1.40 7.73
C ALA A 57 -16.32 0.35 7.70
N ARG A 58 -16.83 0.02 6.50
CA ARG A 58 -17.84 -1.03 6.29
C ARG A 58 -17.32 -2.46 6.35
N SER A 59 -16.00 -2.68 6.32
CA SER A 59 -15.47 -4.04 6.47
C SER A 59 -15.80 -4.61 7.85
N SER A 60 -16.38 -5.79 7.91
CA SER A 60 -16.57 -6.55 9.15
C SER A 60 -15.30 -7.30 9.56
N ARG A 61 -14.32 -7.41 8.64
CA ARG A 61 -13.05 -8.07 8.88
C ARG A 61 -12.06 -7.06 9.48
N ARG A 62 -11.46 -7.46 10.59
CA ARG A 62 -10.46 -6.67 11.33
C ARG A 62 -9.29 -7.56 11.67
N GLN A 63 -8.08 -7.03 11.55
CA GLN A 63 -6.86 -7.71 11.95
C GLN A 63 -6.24 -6.97 13.13
N ARG A 64 -5.80 -7.74 14.13
CA ARG A 64 -5.02 -7.20 15.24
C ARG A 64 -3.57 -7.06 14.79
N ILE A 65 -3.02 -5.86 14.86
CA ILE A 65 -1.63 -5.56 14.54
C ILE A 65 -0.92 -4.92 15.73
N THR A 66 0.40 -5.09 15.80
CA THR A 66 1.25 -4.42 16.79
C THR A 66 1.98 -3.28 16.08
N THR A 67 1.77 -2.06 16.54
CA THR A 67 2.49 -0.86 16.10
C THR A 67 3.44 -0.40 17.20
N GLY A 68 4.29 0.59 16.91
CA GLY A 68 5.17 1.19 17.91
C GLY A 68 4.44 1.81 19.11
N GLY A 69 3.15 2.16 18.94
CA GLY A 69 2.30 2.71 20.00
C GLY A 69 1.45 1.69 20.76
N GLY A 70 1.53 0.40 20.40
CA GLY A 70 0.75 -0.67 21.03
C GLY A 70 -0.05 -1.50 20.02
N THR A 71 -1.00 -2.29 20.53
CA THR A 71 -1.82 -3.17 19.70
C THR A 71 -3.10 -2.45 19.27
N VAL A 72 -3.39 -2.46 17.96
CA VAL A 72 -4.60 -1.86 17.38
C VAL A 72 -5.33 -2.86 16.47
N TYR A 73 -6.63 -2.67 16.30
CA TYR A 73 -7.42 -3.40 15.31
C TYR A 73 -7.66 -2.51 14.11
N VAL A 74 -7.29 -2.99 12.92
CA VAL A 74 -7.43 -2.24 11.67
C VAL A 74 -8.32 -3.00 10.68
N PRO A 75 -9.03 -2.31 9.77
CA PRO A 75 -9.74 -2.96 8.69
C PRO A 75 -8.86 -3.86 7.85
N LEU A 76 -9.42 -5.01 7.50
CA LEU A 76 -8.90 -5.86 6.45
C LEU A 76 -9.91 -5.81 5.29
N ILE A 77 -9.48 -5.39 4.13
CA ILE A 77 -10.30 -5.34 2.92
C ILE A 77 -9.71 -6.27 1.86
N THR A 78 -10.55 -6.77 0.97
CA THR A 78 -10.08 -7.48 -0.22
C THR A 78 -9.97 -6.48 -1.36
N VAL A 79 -8.75 -6.27 -1.83
CA VAL A 79 -8.42 -5.37 -2.95
C VAL A 79 -8.49 -6.18 -4.25
N TYR A 80 -9.06 -5.57 -5.28
CA TYR A 80 -9.26 -6.18 -6.60
C TYR A 80 -7.93 -6.69 -7.19
N ALA A 81 -6.92 -5.84 -7.27
CA ALA A 81 -5.58 -6.25 -7.66
C ALA A 81 -4.49 -5.29 -7.16
N VAL A 82 -3.30 -5.83 -6.98
CA VAL A 82 -2.07 -5.07 -6.74
C VAL A 82 -1.00 -5.51 -7.71
N ARG A 83 -0.22 -4.57 -8.24
CA ARG A 83 0.97 -4.84 -9.03
C ARG A 83 2.20 -4.23 -8.38
N ALA A 84 3.22 -5.03 -8.15
CA ALA A 84 4.52 -4.58 -7.67
C ALA A 84 5.60 -5.53 -8.19
N LEU A 85 6.82 -5.01 -8.39
CA LEU A 85 7.98 -5.83 -8.82
C LEU A 85 7.72 -6.66 -10.09
N GLY A 86 6.86 -6.17 -10.99
CA GLY A 86 6.47 -6.88 -12.22
C GLY A 86 5.47 -8.03 -12.01
N MET A 87 5.04 -8.29 -10.78
CA MET A 87 4.03 -9.29 -10.44
C MET A 87 2.69 -8.59 -10.20
N ARG A 88 1.59 -9.25 -10.57
CA ARG A 88 0.24 -8.80 -10.26
C ARG A 88 -0.54 -9.92 -9.59
N GLU A 89 -1.11 -9.59 -8.44
CA GLU A 89 -1.94 -10.50 -7.65
C GLU A 89 -3.34 -9.92 -7.52
N GLU A 90 -4.35 -10.78 -7.60
CA GLU A 90 -5.77 -10.39 -7.54
C GLU A 90 -6.42 -10.87 -6.24
N ASN A 91 -7.49 -10.19 -5.84
CA ASN A 91 -8.34 -10.56 -4.70
C ASN A 91 -7.53 -10.77 -3.40
N ILE A 92 -6.55 -9.89 -3.15
CA ILE A 92 -5.66 -9.99 -2.00
C ILE A 92 -6.22 -9.23 -0.81
N ASP A 93 -5.93 -9.73 0.39
CA ASP A 93 -6.29 -9.04 1.61
C ASP A 93 -5.24 -7.97 1.98
N VAL A 94 -5.72 -6.75 2.21
CA VAL A 94 -4.90 -5.57 2.49
C VAL A 94 -5.41 -4.88 3.76
N LEU A 95 -4.48 -4.51 4.64
CA LEU A 95 -4.78 -3.73 5.84
C LEU A 95 -5.00 -2.25 5.47
N CYS A 96 -6.03 -1.63 6.01
CA CYS A 96 -6.18 -0.17 5.93
C CYS A 96 -5.64 0.47 7.19
N HIS A 97 -4.43 1.00 7.11
CA HIS A 97 -3.75 1.67 8.20
C HIS A 97 -2.70 2.63 7.66
N ASP A 98 -2.67 3.83 8.20
CA ASP A 98 -1.67 4.83 7.86
C ASP A 98 -0.36 4.47 8.59
N LEU A 99 0.77 4.57 7.88
CA LEU A 99 2.08 4.53 8.54
C LEU A 99 2.23 5.76 9.44
N PRO A 100 3.17 5.82 10.40
CA PRO A 100 3.43 7.05 11.16
C PRO A 100 4.01 8.15 10.27
N GLU A 101 3.59 9.41 10.44
CA GLU A 101 3.96 10.61 9.63
C GLU A 101 5.46 10.74 9.40
N GLU A 102 6.26 10.27 10.36
CA GLU A 102 7.71 10.36 10.40
C GLU A 102 8.42 9.31 9.52
N SER A 103 7.69 8.33 8.96
CA SER A 103 8.26 7.24 8.17
C SER A 103 8.85 7.69 6.83
N ASN A 104 8.58 8.93 6.38
CA ASN A 104 8.89 9.43 5.03
C ASN A 104 8.38 8.52 3.88
N LEU A 105 7.52 7.57 4.21
CA LEU A 105 6.84 6.64 3.31
C LEU A 105 5.36 7.03 3.26
N TYR A 106 5.10 8.31 3.05
CA TYR A 106 3.78 8.74 2.67
C TYR A 106 3.71 8.90 1.18
N CYS A 107 2.61 8.39 0.63
CA CYS A 107 2.03 8.97 -0.58
C CYS A 107 1.54 10.38 -0.24
N SER A 108 2.48 11.31 -0.08
CA SER A 108 2.19 12.72 -0.29
C SER A 108 2.05 12.92 -1.79
N TRP A 109 1.01 13.65 -2.17
CA TRP A 109 0.83 14.12 -3.53
C TRP A 109 2.08 14.88 -3.97
N SER A 110 2.81 14.30 -4.92
CA SER A 110 3.29 15.07 -6.06
C SER A 110 2.70 14.36 -7.27
N GLU A 111 2.05 15.12 -8.15
CA GLU A 111 1.86 14.67 -9.51
C GLU A 111 3.22 14.19 -9.99
N PHE A 112 3.38 12.89 -10.27
CA PHE A 112 4.45 12.50 -11.16
C PHE A 112 4.08 13.15 -12.49
N PRO A 113 4.84 14.14 -13.01
CA PRO A 113 4.65 14.51 -14.38
C PRO A 113 4.87 13.24 -15.19
N ALA A 114 3.93 12.95 -16.09
CA ALA A 114 4.18 12.02 -17.17
C ALA A 114 5.47 12.47 -17.85
N GLN A 115 6.57 11.77 -17.58
CA GLN A 115 7.81 11.97 -18.32
C GLN A 115 7.74 11.06 -19.54
N ILE A 116 7.53 11.75 -20.66
CA ILE A 116 7.82 11.38 -22.05
C ILE A 116 9.26 10.87 -22.15
#